data_AF-E1NTR3-F1
#
_entry.id   AF-E1NTR3-F1
#
_cell.length_a   1.000
_cell.length_b   1.000
_cell.length_c   1.000
_cell.angle_alpha   90.00
_cell.angle_beta   90.00
_cell.angle_gamma   90.00
#
_symmetry.space_group_name_H-M   'P 1'
#
loop_
_entity.id
_entity.type
_entity.pdbx_description
1 polymer ?
#
loop_
_entity_poly.entity_id
_entity_poly.type
_entity_poly.pdbx_seq_one_letter_code
_entity_poly.pdbx_strand_id
1 'polypeptide(L)'
;MLFGYVKGAYTGADSSHNGLLLQANGGYLFLDEVHRLSSENQEKLFSFIDNGLFYQIGDNSHPIKSNVRLIMATTERPTDTLLTTFLRRIPIHVTIPDFLKRSIDERLTLLRYIIHQEAVKLNKKIYVNNQVVSALVQTNNRGNIGYLKNLIQIACSIAYKKQYGLDQIDLSMDSLLIDKLPNFEDYGDLLIDGQAAFIFNEKK
;
A
#
# COMPACT_ATOMS: atom_id res chain seq x y z
N MET A 1 2.66 -17.45 11.73
CA MET A 1 2.61 -18.84 11.23
C MET A 1 2.89 -18.90 9.72
N LEU A 2 4.10 -18.53 9.27
CA LEU A 2 4.44 -18.68 7.85
C LEU A 2 4.51 -20.16 7.45
N PHE A 3 5.21 -20.94 8.27
CA PHE A 3 5.44 -22.38 8.11
C PHE A 3 4.43 -23.25 8.89
N GLY A 4 3.63 -22.65 9.78
CA GLY A 4 2.76 -23.42 10.69
C GLY A 4 3.55 -24.09 11.82
N TYR A 5 2.86 -24.85 12.67
CA TYR A 5 3.47 -25.58 13.78
C TYR A 5 2.67 -26.83 14.12
N VAL A 6 3.34 -27.80 14.74
CA VAL A 6 2.69 -28.99 15.30
C VAL A 6 2.35 -28.80 16.77
N LYS A 7 1.38 -29.58 17.29
CA LYS A 7 1.07 -29.63 18.72
C LYS A 7 2.34 -29.87 19.53
N GLY A 8 2.56 -29.07 20.59
CA GLY A 8 3.71 -29.17 21.46
C GLY A 8 5.00 -28.52 20.93
N ALA A 9 4.96 -27.81 19.80
CA ALA A 9 6.12 -27.12 19.25
C ALA A 9 6.69 -26.00 20.15
N TYR A 10 5.84 -25.40 20.99
CA TYR A 10 6.20 -24.41 22.00
C TYR A 10 5.14 -24.39 23.12
N THR A 11 5.43 -23.73 24.24
CA THR A 11 4.49 -23.59 25.36
C THR A 11 3.19 -22.91 24.91
N GLY A 12 2.06 -23.61 24.99
CA GLY A 12 0.75 -23.14 24.51
C GLY A 12 0.38 -23.59 23.09
N ALA A 13 1.19 -24.43 22.44
CA ALA A 13 0.82 -25.08 21.17
C ALA A 13 -0.12 -26.28 21.41
N ASP A 14 -1.37 -26.02 21.80
CA ASP A 14 -2.34 -27.07 22.18
C ASP A 14 -2.88 -27.90 21.00
N SER A 15 -2.72 -27.39 19.77
CA SER A 15 -3.11 -28.03 18.52
C SER A 15 -2.11 -27.74 17.40
N SER A 16 -2.13 -28.53 16.32
CA SER A 16 -1.34 -28.24 15.12
C SER A 16 -2.04 -27.21 14.23
N HIS A 17 -1.28 -26.35 13.57
CA HIS A 17 -1.81 -25.34 12.65
C HIS A 17 -1.04 -25.29 11.32
N ASN A 18 -1.79 -25.28 10.22
CA ASN A 18 -1.24 -25.19 8.87
C ASN A 18 -0.71 -23.78 8.58
N GLY A 19 0.52 -23.68 8.10
CA GLY A 19 1.15 -22.41 7.76
C GLY A 19 0.56 -21.75 6.51
N LEU A 20 0.80 -20.45 6.36
CA LEU A 20 0.40 -19.67 5.19
C LEU A 20 0.94 -20.26 3.87
N LEU A 21 2.13 -20.85 3.87
CA LEU A 21 2.69 -21.51 2.69
C LEU A 21 1.83 -22.69 2.21
N LEU A 22 1.23 -23.46 3.12
CA LEU A 22 0.34 -24.55 2.72
C LEU A 22 -1.02 -24.02 2.26
N GLN A 23 -1.55 -23.01 2.96
CA GLN A 23 -2.84 -22.41 2.60
C GLN A 23 -2.81 -21.73 1.22
N ALA A 24 -1.65 -21.18 0.82
CA ALA A 24 -1.44 -20.55 -0.48
C ALA A 24 -1.02 -21.53 -1.60
N ASN A 25 -1.04 -22.84 -1.36
CA ASN A 25 -0.62 -23.84 -2.33
C ASN A 25 -1.39 -23.72 -3.66
N GLY A 26 -0.66 -23.66 -4.78
CA GLY A 26 -1.20 -23.43 -6.12
C GLY A 26 -1.44 -21.96 -6.48
N GLY A 27 -1.23 -21.03 -5.54
CA GLY A 27 -1.55 -19.61 -5.69
C GLY A 27 -0.38 -18.68 -5.42
N TYR A 28 -0.69 -17.55 -4.78
CA TYR A 28 0.25 -16.49 -4.43
C TYR A 28 0.24 -16.25 -2.92
N LEU A 29 1.40 -15.94 -2.36
CA LEU A 29 1.54 -15.46 -0.98
C LEU A 29 2.21 -14.09 -1.00
N PHE A 30 1.49 -13.08 -0.52
CA PHE A 30 2.01 -11.73 -0.32
C PHE A 30 2.60 -11.61 1.09
N LEU A 31 3.89 -11.26 1.17
CA LEU A 31 4.60 -10.99 2.41
C LEU A 31 4.90 -9.50 2.50
N ASP A 32 4.12 -8.80 3.31
CA ASP A 32 4.40 -7.42 3.65
C ASP A 32 5.51 -7.32 4.69
N GLU A 33 6.30 -6.26 4.61
CA GLU A 33 7.44 -5.99 5.47
C GLU A 33 8.38 -7.19 5.67
N VAL A 34 8.84 -7.78 4.57
CA VAL A 34 9.73 -8.96 4.57
C VAL A 34 11.03 -8.74 5.37
N HIS A 35 11.47 -7.49 5.52
CA HIS A 35 12.60 -7.08 6.35
C HIS A 35 12.44 -7.44 7.84
N ARG A 36 11.20 -7.69 8.30
CA ARG A 36 10.91 -8.10 9.68
C ARG A 36 11.05 -9.60 9.91
N LEU A 37 11.28 -10.39 8.87
CA LEU A 37 11.57 -11.81 9.04
C LEU A 37 12.92 -11.98 9.74
N SER A 38 12.94 -12.78 10.81
CA SER A 38 14.19 -13.22 11.42
C SER A 38 15.07 -13.96 10.40
N SER A 39 16.39 -13.93 10.60
CA SER A 39 17.34 -14.64 9.72
C SER A 39 16.98 -16.11 9.54
N GLU A 40 16.58 -16.80 10.62
CA GLU A 40 16.12 -18.20 10.56
C GLU A 40 14.90 -18.38 9.63
N ASN A 41 13.92 -17.47 9.69
CA ASN A 41 12.76 -17.53 8.81
C ASN A 41 13.12 -17.21 7.35
N GLN A 42 14.08 -16.30 7.12
CA GLN A 42 14.62 -16.05 5.78
C GLN A 42 15.34 -17.30 5.24
N GLU A 43 16.07 -18.03 6.08
CA GLU A 43 16.74 -19.27 5.71
C GLU A 43 15.77 -20.37 5.29
N LYS A 44 14.73 -20.57 6.10
CA LYS A 44 13.64 -21.51 5.78
C LYS A 44 12.92 -21.09 4.49
N LEU A 45 12.72 -19.79 4.27
CA LEU A 45 12.02 -19.29 3.10
C LEU A 45 12.84 -19.44 1.82
N PHE A 46 14.15 -19.14 1.79
CA PHE A 46 14.91 -19.46 0.58
C PHE A 46 15.03 -20.96 0.35
N SER A 47 15.14 -21.76 1.41
CA SER A 47 15.16 -23.23 1.26
C SER A 47 13.88 -23.70 0.56
N PHE A 48 12.74 -23.17 0.98
CA PHE A 48 11.46 -23.38 0.32
C PHE A 48 11.45 -22.88 -1.14
N ILE A 49 12.02 -21.72 -1.44
CA ILE A 49 12.10 -21.21 -2.82
C ILE A 49 12.91 -22.17 -3.72
N ASP A 50 14.01 -22.73 -3.21
CA ASP A 50 14.88 -23.61 -3.98
C ASP A 50 14.26 -24.99 -4.25
N ASN A 51 13.47 -25.56 -3.32
CA ASN A 51 13.00 -26.95 -3.41
C ASN A 51 11.48 -27.17 -3.35
N GLY A 52 10.69 -26.15 -3.02
CA GLY A 52 9.23 -26.23 -2.83
C GLY A 52 8.80 -27.02 -1.58
N LEU A 53 9.71 -27.24 -0.64
CA LEU A 53 9.51 -28.00 0.60
C LEU A 53 9.76 -27.10 1.82
N PHE A 54 8.98 -27.29 2.87
CA PHE A 54 9.21 -26.63 4.16
C PHE A 54 8.81 -27.55 5.31
N TYR A 55 9.22 -27.18 6.52
CA TYR A 55 8.92 -27.92 7.74
C TYR A 55 8.05 -27.09 8.67
N GLN A 56 7.08 -27.73 9.33
CA GLN A 56 6.34 -27.09 10.40
C GLN A 56 7.25 -26.88 11.61
N ILE A 57 7.03 -25.81 12.37
CA ILE A 57 7.77 -25.59 13.61
C ILE A 57 7.44 -26.75 14.57
N GLY A 58 8.47 -27.39 15.11
CA GLY A 58 8.35 -28.58 15.97
C GLY A 58 8.36 -29.92 15.22
N ASP A 59 8.42 -29.94 13.89
CA ASP A 59 8.56 -31.16 13.09
C ASP A 59 9.65 -31.00 12.02
N ASN A 60 10.82 -31.60 12.27
CA ASN A 60 11.96 -31.58 11.36
C ASN A 60 12.07 -32.86 10.51
N SER A 61 11.13 -33.80 10.65
CA SER A 61 11.21 -35.12 10.00
C SER A 61 10.29 -35.21 8.79
N HIS A 62 9.18 -34.46 8.78
CA HIS A 62 8.18 -34.54 7.72
C HIS A 62 8.14 -33.25 6.89
N PRO A 63 8.82 -33.22 5.72
CA PRO A 63 8.73 -32.07 4.83
C PRO A 63 7.34 -31.98 4.20
N ILE A 64 6.82 -30.77 4.08
CA ILE A 64 5.56 -30.44 3.41
C ILE A 64 5.89 -29.78 2.08
N LYS A 65 5.30 -30.29 1.00
CA LYS A 65 5.41 -29.71 -0.33
C LYS A 65 4.33 -28.66 -0.57
N SER A 66 4.72 -27.50 -1.11
CA SER A 66 3.78 -26.49 -1.58
C SER A 66 4.33 -25.77 -2.81
N ASN A 67 3.46 -25.42 -3.75
CA ASN A 67 3.79 -24.68 -4.95
C ASN A 67 3.18 -23.28 -4.85
N VAL A 68 3.96 -22.29 -4.39
CA VAL A 68 3.48 -20.93 -4.13
C VAL A 68 4.35 -19.93 -4.85
N ARG A 69 3.73 -18.92 -5.46
CA ARG A 69 4.42 -17.74 -5.97
C ARG A 69 4.50 -16.68 -4.87
N LEU A 70 5.71 -16.27 -4.50
CA LEU A 70 5.91 -15.27 -3.47
C LEU A 70 5.93 -13.86 -4.08
N ILE A 71 5.19 -12.94 -3.48
CA ILE A 71 5.30 -11.50 -3.72
C ILE A 71 5.72 -10.89 -2.38
N MET A 72 6.80 -10.12 -2.37
CA MET A 72 7.37 -9.58 -1.14
C MET A 72 7.47 -8.07 -1.23
N ALA A 73 7.14 -7.37 -0.14
CA ALA A 73 7.25 -5.93 -0.03
C ALA A 73 8.12 -5.55 1.17
N THR A 74 8.82 -4.43 1.08
CA THR A 74 9.61 -3.85 2.18
C THR A 74 9.73 -2.35 2.01
N THR A 75 9.70 -1.65 3.13
CA THR A 75 10.01 -0.21 3.23
C THR A 75 11.49 0.08 3.49
N GLU A 76 12.30 -0.94 3.75
CA GLU A 76 13.73 -0.86 4.04
C GLU A 76 14.57 -1.23 2.82
N ARG A 77 15.84 -0.82 2.82
CA ARG A 77 16.79 -1.25 1.78
C ARG A 77 17.03 -2.77 1.92
N PRO A 78 16.72 -3.59 0.91
CA PRO A 78 16.83 -5.04 1.04
C PRO A 78 18.27 -5.51 1.34
N THR A 79 19.27 -4.83 0.78
CA THR A 79 20.70 -5.13 1.00
C THR A 79 21.17 -4.97 2.43
N ASP A 80 20.45 -4.18 3.23
CA ASP A 80 20.84 -3.85 4.61
C ASP A 80 20.12 -4.76 5.62
N THR A 81 18.99 -5.35 5.23
CA THR A 81 18.05 -6.03 6.13
C THR A 81 17.83 -7.51 5.81
N LEU A 82 18.06 -7.91 4.56
CA LEU A 82 17.87 -9.29 4.12
C LEU A 82 19.20 -10.00 3.91
N LEU A 83 19.21 -11.31 4.15
CA LEU A 83 20.37 -12.16 3.90
C LEU A 83 20.73 -12.14 2.41
N THR A 84 22.03 -11.99 2.09
CA THR A 84 22.52 -12.04 0.71
C THR A 84 22.14 -13.35 0.01
N THR A 85 22.10 -14.47 0.74
CA THR A 85 21.66 -15.78 0.23
C THR A 85 20.19 -15.78 -0.16
N PHE A 86 19.33 -15.10 0.62
CA PHE A 86 17.90 -14.94 0.38
C PHE A 86 17.65 -14.04 -0.85
N LEU A 87 18.31 -12.88 -0.92
CA LEU A 87 18.20 -11.94 -2.04
C LEU A 87 18.52 -12.56 -3.41
N ARG A 88 19.52 -13.44 -3.48
CA ARG A 88 19.90 -14.14 -4.73
C ARG A 88 18.78 -14.97 -5.35
N ARG A 89 17.73 -15.32 -4.58
CA ARG A 89 16.56 -16.10 -5.04
C ARG A 89 15.38 -15.22 -5.44
N ILE A 90 15.55 -13.90 -5.38
CA ILE A 90 14.54 -12.92 -5.73
C ILE A 90 15.04 -12.21 -7.00
N PRO A 91 14.83 -12.77 -8.20
CA PRO A 91 15.40 -12.21 -9.43
C PRO A 91 14.72 -10.92 -9.90
N ILE A 92 13.47 -10.67 -9.47
CA ILE A 92 12.68 -9.53 -9.91
C ILE A 92 12.55 -8.55 -8.75
N HIS A 93 13.05 -7.33 -8.96
CA HIS A 93 12.90 -6.21 -8.05
C HIS A 93 12.11 -5.10 -8.72
N VAL A 94 11.05 -4.64 -8.06
CA VAL A 94 10.24 -3.51 -8.52
C VAL A 94 10.32 -2.41 -7.47
N THR A 95 10.87 -1.27 -7.84
CA THR A 95 10.93 -0.10 -6.96
C THR A 95 9.72 0.79 -7.22
N ILE A 96 8.92 1.02 -6.18
CA ILE A 96 7.79 1.96 -6.24
C ILE A 96 8.30 3.35 -5.84
N PRO A 97 8.23 4.36 -6.71
CA PRO A 97 8.72 5.69 -6.39
C PRO A 97 7.81 6.43 -5.40
N ASP A 98 8.43 7.32 -4.63
CA ASP A 98 7.74 8.32 -3.81
C ASP A 98 6.83 9.20 -4.68
N PHE A 99 5.75 9.73 -4.09
CA PHE A 99 4.76 10.55 -4.82
C PHE A 99 5.41 11.67 -5.65
N LEU A 100 6.35 12.42 -5.08
CA LEU A 100 7.01 13.53 -5.79
C LEU A 100 8.00 13.12 -6.88
N LYS A 101 8.46 11.86 -6.89
CA LYS A 101 9.33 11.34 -7.94
C LYS A 101 8.53 10.85 -9.15
N ARG A 102 7.20 10.79 -9.04
CA ARG A 102 6.30 10.43 -10.14
C ARG A 102 6.09 11.61 -11.08
N SER A 103 5.74 11.31 -12.33
CA SER A 103 5.40 12.33 -13.31
C SER A 103 4.23 13.20 -12.84
N ILE A 104 4.14 14.44 -13.35
CA ILE A 104 3.02 15.32 -13.00
C ILE A 104 1.66 14.70 -13.35
N ASP A 105 1.57 14.03 -14.50
CA ASP A 105 0.36 13.36 -14.97
C ASP A 105 -0.06 12.23 -14.02
N GLU A 106 0.91 11.42 -13.57
CA GLU A 106 0.65 10.35 -12.61
C GLU A 106 0.21 10.90 -11.25
N ARG A 107 0.84 11.97 -10.76
CA ARG A 107 0.45 12.64 -9.50
C ARG A 107 -0.97 13.18 -9.57
N LEU A 108 -1.33 13.86 -10.66
CA LEU A 108 -2.68 14.37 -10.90
C LEU A 108 -3.69 13.22 -11.01
N THR A 109 -3.34 12.12 -11.66
CA THR A 109 -4.20 10.94 -11.79
C THR A 109 -4.48 10.31 -10.43
N LEU A 110 -3.45 10.15 -9.60
CA LEU A 110 -3.60 9.66 -8.21
C LEU A 110 -4.46 10.59 -7.37
N LEU A 111 -4.24 11.90 -7.49
CA LEU A 111 -5.03 12.89 -6.78
C LEU A 111 -6.52 12.79 -7.15
N ARG A 112 -6.83 12.75 -8.46
CA ARG A 112 -8.20 12.56 -8.96
C ARG A 112 -8.82 11.27 -8.43
N TYR A 113 -8.06 10.18 -8.44
CA TYR A 113 -8.53 8.88 -7.92
C TYR A 113 -8.85 8.95 -6.42
N ILE A 114 -7.99 9.54 -5.61
CA ILE A 114 -8.22 9.65 -4.15
C ILE A 114 -9.45 10.53 -3.86
N ILE A 115 -9.59 11.67 -4.55
CA ILE A 115 -10.77 12.53 -4.39
C ILE A 115 -12.03 11.82 -4.86
N HIS A 116 -11.97 11.05 -5.96
CA HIS A 116 -13.10 10.25 -6.44
C HIS A 116 -13.56 9.23 -5.39
N GLN A 117 -12.62 8.54 -4.70
CA GLN A 117 -12.98 7.66 -3.59
C GLN A 117 -13.75 8.38 -2.49
N GLU A 118 -13.37 9.62 -2.14
CA GLU A 118 -14.10 10.41 -1.15
C GLU A 118 -15.45 10.91 -1.69
N ALA A 119 -15.53 11.31 -2.96
CA ALA A 119 -16.78 11.70 -3.61
C ALA A 119 -17.81 10.55 -3.61
N VAL A 120 -17.37 9.32 -3.90
CA VAL A 120 -18.20 8.10 -3.83
C VAL A 120 -18.69 7.86 -2.40
N LYS A 121 -17.80 7.93 -1.40
CA LYS A 121 -18.17 7.70 0.01
C LYS A 121 -19.15 8.72 0.54
N LEU A 122 -18.99 9.98 0.15
CA LEU A 122 -19.87 11.08 0.58
C LEU A 122 -21.16 11.16 -0.26
N ASN A 123 -21.21 10.48 -1.41
CA ASN A 123 -22.27 10.60 -2.42
C ASN A 123 -22.49 12.08 -2.82
N LYS A 124 -21.39 12.78 -3.11
CA LYS A 124 -21.38 14.22 -3.44
C LYS A 124 -20.38 14.50 -4.55
N LYS A 125 -20.61 15.60 -5.27
CA LYS A 125 -19.61 16.17 -6.18
C LYS A 125 -18.57 16.91 -5.36
N ILE A 126 -17.30 16.78 -5.72
CA ILE A 126 -16.21 17.50 -5.08
C ILE A 126 -15.56 18.40 -6.12
N TYR A 127 -15.64 19.71 -5.89
CA TYR A 127 -14.90 20.71 -6.64
C TYR A 127 -13.64 21.08 -5.86
N VAL A 128 -12.52 21.17 -6.56
CA VAL A 128 -11.21 21.44 -6.00
C VAL A 128 -10.60 22.58 -6.79
N ASN A 129 -10.38 23.71 -6.13
CA ASN A 129 -9.76 24.84 -6.79
C ASN A 129 -8.28 24.55 -7.10
N ASN A 130 -7.74 25.25 -8.10
CA ASN A 130 -6.39 25.07 -8.59
C ASN A 130 -5.31 25.31 -7.51
N GLN A 131 -5.56 26.24 -6.57
CA GLN A 131 -4.64 26.45 -5.44
C GLN A 131 -4.49 25.21 -4.56
N VAL A 132 -5.61 24.54 -4.28
CA VAL A 132 -5.63 23.27 -3.53
C VAL A 132 -4.98 22.15 -4.34
N VAL A 133 -5.26 22.07 -5.64
CA VAL A 133 -4.62 21.09 -6.53
C VAL A 133 -3.11 21.26 -6.53
N SER A 134 -2.62 22.49 -6.73
CA SER A 134 -1.21 22.86 -6.66
C SER A 134 -0.57 22.43 -5.35
N ALA A 135 -1.21 22.75 -4.22
CA ALA A 135 -0.70 22.40 -2.90
C ALA A 135 -0.61 20.87 -2.71
N LEU A 136 -1.66 20.13 -3.08
CA LEU A 136 -1.74 18.67 -2.92
C LEU A 136 -0.73 17.93 -3.79
N VAL A 137 -0.57 18.33 -5.06
CA VAL A 137 0.36 17.70 -6.02
C VAL A 137 1.83 17.88 -5.64
N GLN A 138 2.15 18.97 -4.95
CA GLN A 138 3.50 19.32 -4.54
C GLN A 138 3.81 18.98 -3.07
N THR A 139 2.84 18.45 -2.32
CA THR A 139 3.02 18.10 -0.91
C THR A 139 4.06 17.00 -0.73
N ASN A 140 5.12 17.29 0.02
CA ASN A 140 6.14 16.32 0.41
C ASN A 140 5.95 15.89 1.87
N ASN A 141 5.69 14.61 2.12
CA ASN A 141 5.64 14.09 3.49
C ASN A 141 6.10 12.63 3.55
N ARG A 142 6.62 12.21 4.72
CA ARG A 142 7.06 10.83 4.98
C ARG A 142 5.97 9.78 4.73
N GLY A 143 4.70 10.13 4.97
CA GLY A 143 3.58 9.20 4.73
C GLY A 143 3.20 9.03 3.25
N ASN A 144 3.87 9.73 2.32
CA ASN A 144 3.69 9.58 0.87
C ASN A 144 2.19 9.66 0.48
N ILE A 145 1.70 8.77 -0.39
CA ILE A 145 0.28 8.69 -0.80
C ILE A 145 -0.66 8.48 0.40
N GLY A 146 -0.21 7.78 1.46
CA GLY A 146 -1.00 7.58 2.68
C GLY A 146 -1.28 8.90 3.41
N TYR A 147 -0.27 9.77 3.51
CA TYR A 147 -0.44 11.12 4.05
C TYR A 147 -1.37 11.97 3.18
N LEU A 148 -1.16 11.94 1.85
CA LEU A 148 -1.99 12.66 0.89
C LEU A 148 -3.48 12.26 1.02
N LYS A 149 -3.75 10.95 1.12
CA LYS A 149 -5.10 10.43 1.34
C LYS A 149 -5.73 10.93 2.62
N ASN A 150 -4.99 10.87 3.73
CA ASN A 150 -5.48 11.38 5.02
C ASN A 150 -5.78 12.89 4.96
N LEU A 151 -4.91 13.66 4.31
CA LEU A 151 -5.08 15.10 4.15
C LEU A 151 -6.35 15.44 3.35
N ILE A 152 -6.57 14.75 2.22
CA ILE A 152 -7.78 14.91 1.40
C ILE A 152 -9.02 14.50 2.17
N GLN A 153 -8.97 13.39 2.91
CA GLN A 153 -10.10 12.92 3.73
C GLN A 153 -10.49 13.95 4.81
N ILE A 154 -9.50 14.52 5.51
CA ILE A 154 -9.72 15.57 6.49
C ILE A 154 -10.31 16.82 5.82
N ALA A 155 -9.75 17.25 4.68
CA ALA A 155 -10.24 18.41 3.94
C ALA A 155 -11.70 18.24 3.49
N CYS A 156 -12.04 17.06 2.95
CA CYS A 156 -13.41 16.73 2.57
C CYS A 156 -14.35 16.71 3.77
N SER A 157 -13.90 16.18 4.92
CA SER A 157 -14.71 16.14 6.15
C SER A 157 -15.02 17.55 6.69
N ILE A 158 -14.02 18.45 6.66
CA ILE A 158 -14.18 19.84 7.08
C ILE A 158 -15.13 20.58 6.14
N ALA A 159 -14.94 20.43 4.82
CA ALA A 159 -15.75 21.08 3.82
C ALA A 159 -17.21 20.57 3.85
N TYR A 160 -17.42 19.27 4.01
CA TYR A 160 -18.74 18.66 4.19
C TYR A 160 -19.49 19.24 5.40
N LYS A 161 -18.79 19.44 6.53
CA LYS A 161 -19.39 20.04 7.73
C LYS A 161 -19.79 21.50 7.51
N LYS A 162 -18.99 22.28 6.77
CA LYS A 162 -19.27 23.70 6.48
C LYS A 162 -20.39 23.86 5.45
N GLN A 163 -20.46 22.98 4.46
CA GLN A 163 -21.36 23.03 3.31
C GLN A 163 -22.46 21.95 3.40
N TYR A 164 -22.92 21.68 4.61
CA TYR A 164 -23.87 20.61 4.86
C TYR A 164 -25.19 20.86 4.10
N GLY A 165 -25.65 19.85 3.37
CA GLY A 165 -26.89 19.92 2.59
C GLY A 165 -26.73 20.34 1.12
N LEU A 166 -25.55 20.79 0.69
CA LEU A 166 -25.26 21.02 -0.72
C LEU A 166 -24.95 19.70 -1.44
N ASP A 167 -25.24 19.63 -2.74
CA ASP A 167 -24.92 18.46 -3.59
C ASP A 167 -23.47 18.45 -4.09
N GLN A 168 -22.80 19.59 -3.99
CA GLN A 168 -21.40 19.78 -4.27
C GLN A 168 -20.70 20.33 -3.03
N ILE A 169 -19.47 19.87 -2.81
CA ILE A 169 -18.57 20.35 -1.77
C ILE A 169 -17.37 21.00 -2.44
N ASP A 170 -17.06 22.23 -2.04
CA ASP A 170 -15.90 22.97 -2.54
C ASP A 170 -14.73 22.85 -1.56
N LEU A 171 -13.60 22.32 -2.02
CA LEU A 171 -12.34 22.30 -1.29
C LEU A 171 -11.59 23.62 -1.47
N SER A 172 -11.39 24.32 -0.35
CA SER A 172 -10.59 25.54 -0.25
C SER A 172 -9.34 25.33 0.61
N MET A 173 -8.39 26.26 0.52
CA MET A 173 -7.17 26.24 1.34
C MET A 173 -7.45 26.21 2.84
N ASP A 174 -8.55 26.81 3.31
CA ASP A 174 -8.96 26.79 4.72
C ASP A 174 -9.34 25.40 5.23
N SER A 175 -9.62 24.46 4.31
CA SER A 175 -9.92 23.08 4.63
C SER A 175 -8.67 22.21 4.62
N LEU A 176 -7.54 22.73 4.13
CA LEU A 176 -6.26 22.05 4.04
C LEU A 176 -5.35 22.39 5.21
N LEU A 177 -5.08 21.38 6.03
CA LEU A 177 -4.14 21.48 7.14
C LEU A 177 -2.71 21.20 6.65
N ILE A 178 -2.15 22.15 5.90
CA ILE A 178 -0.75 22.11 5.44
C ILE A 178 0.04 23.24 6.10
N ASP A 179 1.13 22.91 6.79
CA ASP A 179 1.97 23.90 7.49
C ASP A 179 2.86 24.72 6.55
N LYS A 180 3.26 24.16 5.40
CA LYS A 180 4.12 24.81 4.41
C LYS A 180 3.52 24.69 3.02
N LEU A 181 3.08 25.82 2.47
CA LEU A 181 2.57 25.88 1.11
C LEU A 181 3.73 25.93 0.11
N PRO A 182 3.73 25.06 -0.91
CA PRO A 182 4.66 25.16 -2.01
C PRO A 182 4.35 26.39 -2.87
N ASN A 183 5.27 26.74 -3.77
CA ASN A 183 5.01 27.77 -4.77
C ASN A 183 3.82 27.35 -5.64
N PHE A 184 2.95 28.31 -5.94
CA PHE A 184 1.80 28.04 -6.80
C PHE A 184 2.27 27.69 -8.22
N GLU A 185 1.78 26.57 -8.72
CA GLU A 185 1.86 26.17 -10.12
C GLU A 185 0.45 25.85 -10.60
N ASP A 186 0.10 26.32 -11.80
CA ASP A 186 -1.23 26.12 -12.36
C ASP A 186 -1.36 24.71 -12.95
N TYR A 187 -2.19 23.87 -12.32
CA TYR A 187 -2.56 22.55 -12.83
C TYR A 187 -4.06 22.44 -13.17
N GLY A 188 -4.78 23.56 -13.13
CA GLY A 188 -6.23 23.64 -13.31
C GLY A 188 -7.05 23.18 -12.10
N ASP A 189 -8.35 23.47 -12.18
CA ASP A 189 -9.35 23.01 -11.21
C ASP A 189 -9.74 21.54 -11.47
N LEU A 190 -10.23 20.86 -10.43
CA LEU A 190 -10.82 19.52 -10.57
C LEU A 190 -12.29 19.55 -10.15
N LEU A 191 -13.17 19.04 -11.00
CA LEU A 191 -14.54 18.70 -10.62
C LEU A 191 -14.71 17.19 -10.74
N ILE A 192 -15.03 16.54 -9.63
CA ILE A 192 -15.10 15.08 -9.54
C ILE A 192 -16.48 14.67 -9.06
N ASP A 193 -17.15 13.83 -9.84
CA ASP A 193 -18.45 13.27 -9.52
C ASP A 193 -18.30 11.83 -9.03
N GLY A 194 -18.75 11.55 -7.81
CA GLY A 194 -18.73 10.21 -7.22
C GLY A 194 -19.66 9.22 -7.93
N GLN A 195 -20.66 9.71 -8.68
CA GLN A 195 -21.59 8.86 -9.44
C GLN A 195 -21.08 8.54 -10.86
N ALA A 196 -20.07 9.27 -11.34
CA ALA A 196 -19.45 8.99 -12.62
C ALA A 196 -18.42 7.85 -12.50
N ALA A 197 -18.35 7.01 -13.54
CA ALA A 197 -17.32 5.99 -13.64
C ALA A 197 -15.93 6.65 -13.70
N PHE A 198 -15.01 6.23 -12.82
CA PHE A 198 -13.63 6.69 -12.88
C PHE A 198 -12.87 5.95 -13.99
N ILE A 199 -12.44 6.68 -15.00
CA ILE A 199 -11.65 6.13 -16.11
C ILE A 199 -10.21 6.62 -15.95
N PHE A 200 -9.25 5.69 -15.86
CA PHE A 200 -7.82 5.97 -15.70
C PHE A 200 -7.15 6.65 -16.92
N ASN A 201 -7.92 6.91 -17.99
CA ASN A 201 -7.42 7.43 -19.25
C ASN A 201 -8.32 8.57 -19.75
N GLU A 202 -7.98 9.80 -19.38
CA GLU A 202 -8.18 10.93 -20.29
C GLU A 202 -6.82 11.61 -20.47
N LYS A 203 -6.05 11.09 -21.44
CA LYS A 203 -5.17 11.98 -22.20
C LYS A 203 -6.08 12.87 -23.04
N LYS A 204 -6.08 14.17 -22.76
CA LYS A 204 -6.36 15.17 -23.79
C LYS A 204 -5.06 15.54 -24.48
#